data_AF-A0A8S2RJC1-F1
#
_entry.id   AF-A0A8S2RJC1-F1
#
_cell.length_a   1.000
_cell.length_b   1.000
_cell.length_c   1.000
_cell.angle_alpha   90.00
_cell.angle_beta   90.00
_cell.angle_gamma   90.00
#
_symmetry.space_group_name_H-M   'P 1'
#
loop_
_entity.id
_entity.type
_entity.pdbx_description
1 polymer ?
#
loop_
_entity_poly.entity_id
_entity_poly.type
_entity_poly.pdbx_seq_one_letter_code
_entity_poly.pdbx_strand_id
1 'polypeptide(L)' 'MYIIRTDASRVGIGAVLLQQPTSNNNTDSNISSYKPVAFASRSLKSAEKNYSAIELEALAIWWSITQKFR' A
#
# COMPACT_ATOMS: atom_id res chain seq x y z
N MET A 1 10.12 2.51 -11.58
CA MET A 1 9.47 3.32 -10.52
C MET A 1 8.67 2.40 -9.61
N TYR A 2 8.65 2.68 -8.31
CA TYR A 2 7.81 1.97 -7.33
C TYR A 2 6.75 2.91 -6.77
N ILE A 3 5.56 2.38 -6.50
CA ILE A 3 4.44 3.09 -5.87
C ILE A 3 3.91 2.24 -4.74
N ILE A 4 3.61 2.85 -3.60
CA ILE A 4 2.88 2.20 -2.51
C ILE A 4 1.47 2.79 -2.49
N ARG A 5 0.46 1.92 -2.55
CA ARG A 5 -0.92 2.29 -2.23
C ARG A 5 -1.24 1.79 -0.83
N THR A 6 -1.87 2.63 -0.04
CA THR A 6 -2.30 2.30 1.32
C THR A 6 -3.80 2.52 1.47
N ASP A 7 -4.38 1.81 2.42
CA ASP A 7 -5.78 1.97 2.82
C ASP A 7 -5.89 1.65 4.31
N ALA A 8 -6.82 2.31 5.00
CA ALA A 8 -7.05 2.08 6.41
C ALA A 8 -8.54 1.95 6.75
N SER A 9 -8.81 1.11 7.75
CA SER A 9 -10.16 0.87 8.25
C SER A 9 -10.14 0.72 9.77
N ARG A 10 -11.32 0.69 10.39
CA ARG A 10 -11.47 0.42 11.83
C ARG A 10 -11.02 -0.99 12.24
N VAL A 11 -10.73 -1.87 11.29
CA VAL A 11 -10.27 -3.24 11.55
C VAL A 11 -8.74 -3.35 11.45
N GLY A 12 -8.13 -2.63 10.52
CA GLY A 12 -6.71 -2.73 10.24
C GLY A 12 -6.24 -1.76 9.16
N ILE A 13 -4.94 -1.80 8.90
CA ILE A 13 -4.26 -1.04 7.83
C ILE A 13 -3.73 -2.01 6.77
N GLY A 14 -3.72 -1.56 5.52
CA GLY A 14 -3.24 -2.30 4.36
C GLY A 14 -2.31 -1.48 3.48
N ALA A 15 -1.42 -2.17 2.77
CA ALA A 15 -0.54 -1.58 1.78
C ALA A 15 -0.22 -2.55 0.64
N VAL A 16 -0.09 -2.02 -0.57
CA VAL A 16 0.33 -2.75 -1.78
C VAL A 16 1.51 -2.02 -2.40
N LEU A 17 2.63 -2.73 -2.55
CA LEU A 17 3.77 -2.26 -3.32
C LEU A 17 3.57 -2.62 -4.79
N LEU A 18 3.68 -1.62 -5.64
CA LEU A 18 3.49 -1.69 -7.08
C LEU A 18 4.78 -1.31 -7.80
N GLN A 19 5.06 -1.97 -8.92
CA GLN A 19 6.17 -1.65 -9.81
C GLN A 19 5.64 -1.23 -11.19
N GLN A 20 6.19 -0.14 -11.73
CA GLN A 20 5.95 0.24 -13.11
C GLN A 20 6.87 -0.57 -14.04
N PRO A 21 6.33 -1.29 -15.05
CA PRO A 21 7.16 -2.00 -16.02
C PRO A 21 7.95 -1.03 -16.91
N THR A 22 9.22 -1.34 -17.16
CA THR A 22 10.20 -0.43 -17.80
C THR A 22 10.28 -0.53 -19.33
N SER A 23 9.63 -1.50 -20.00
CA SER A 23 9.74 -1.63 -21.47
C SER A 23 8.56 -2.37 -22.12
N ASN A 24 7.69 -1.62 -22.77
CA ASN A 24 7.32 -1.58 -24.21
C ASN A 24 7.46 -2.82 -25.13
N ASN A 25 7.60 -4.05 -24.65
CA ASN A 25 7.66 -5.21 -25.55
C ASN A 25 6.33 -5.98 -25.51
N ASN A 26 5.48 -5.67 -26.51
CA ASN A 26 4.44 -6.51 -27.13
C ASN A 26 3.70 -7.43 -26.15
N THR A 27 2.46 -7.18 -25.75
CA THR A 27 1.25 -7.15 -26.59
C THR A 27 0.11 -6.73 -25.64
N ASP A 28 -0.91 -6.05 -26.17
CA ASP A 28 -2.05 -5.43 -25.45
C ASP A 28 -1.84 -3.97 -25.03
N SER A 29 -1.95 -3.13 -26.05
CA SER A 29 -2.47 -1.77 -25.96
C SER A 29 -3.74 -1.70 -25.10
N ASN A 30 -3.64 -1.34 -23.82
CA ASN A 30 -4.48 -0.34 -23.10
C ASN A 30 -4.34 -0.34 -21.57
N ILE A 31 -3.25 -0.83 -20.96
CA ILE A 31 -3.15 -0.74 -19.50
C ILE A 31 -1.76 -0.28 -19.08
N SER A 32 -1.68 0.99 -18.70
CA SER A 32 -0.69 1.55 -17.77
C SER A 32 -0.75 0.80 -16.43
N SER A 33 -0.38 -0.48 -16.42
CA SER A 33 -0.64 -1.40 -15.32
C SER A 33 0.59 -1.47 -14.44
N TYR A 34 0.57 -0.64 -13.39
CA TYR A 34 1.34 -0.90 -12.19
C TYR A 34 1.10 -2.34 -11.74
N LYS A 35 2.15 -3.16 -11.70
CA LYS A 35 2.04 -4.55 -11.28
C LYS A 35 2.27 -4.67 -9.77
N PRO A 36 1.38 -5.32 -9.02
CA PRO A 36 1.65 -5.58 -7.61
C PRO A 36 2.82 -6.55 -7.46
N VAL A 37 3.73 -6.21 -6.56
CA VAL A 37 4.93 -7.02 -6.25
C VAL A 37 4.94 -7.52 -4.81
N ALA A 38 4.25 -6.81 -3.90
CA ALA A 38 4.07 -7.26 -2.52
C ALA A 38 2.79 -6.69 -1.91
N PHE A 39 2.19 -7.47 -1.00
CA PHE A 39 1.00 -7.10 -0.24
C PHE A 39 1.33 -7.14 1.25
N ALA A 40 0.70 -6.25 2.00
CA ALA A 40 0.84 -6.23 3.44
C ALA A 40 -0.44 -5.74 4.12
N SER A 41 -0.78 -6.37 5.24
CA SER A 41 -1.86 -5.92 6.10
C SER A 41 -1.57 -6.31 7.54
N ARG A 42 -2.16 -5.56 8.48
CA ARG A 42 -2.20 -5.94 9.90
C ARG A 42 -3.42 -5.35 10.59
N SER A 43 -3.89 -6.03 11.62
CA SER A 43 -4.93 -5.51 12.51
C SER A 43 -4.42 -4.34 13.36
N LEU A 44 -5.35 -3.50 13.79
CA LEU A 44 -5.04 -2.38 14.70
C LEU A 44 -4.66 -2.89 16.09
N LYS A 45 -3.63 -2.29 16.68
CA LYS A 45 -3.31 -2.42 18.10
C LYS A 45 -4.39 -1.74 18.94
N SER A 46 -4.47 -2.12 20.21
CA SER A 46 -5.48 -1.57 21.14
C SER A 46 -5.51 -0.04 21.15
N ALA A 47 -4.33 0.61 21.17
CA ALA A 47 -4.22 2.07 21.13
C ALA A 47 -4.64 2.67 19.77
N GLU A 48 -4.30 2.00 18.66
CA GLU A 48 -4.59 2.47 17.30
C GLU A 48 -6.09 2.44 16.98
N LYS A 49 -6.88 1.61 17.68
CA LYS A 49 -8.36 1.57 17.52
C LYS A 49 -9.05 2.88 17.90
N ASN A 50 -8.36 3.74 18.66
CA ASN A 50 -8.88 5.05 19.07
C ASN A 50 -8.51 6.17 18.10
N TYR A 51 -7.69 5.89 17.09
CA TYR A 51 -7.32 6.87 16.08
C TYR A 51 -8.50 7.20 15.17
N SER A 52 -8.57 8.46 14.78
CA SER A 52 -9.46 8.94 13.72
C SER A 52 -9.09 8.31 12.37
N ALA A 53 -9.99 8.39 11.40
CA ALA A 53 -9.73 7.86 10.05
C ALA A 53 -8.45 8.46 9.44
N ILE A 54 -8.23 9.77 9.58
CA ILE A 54 -7.04 10.46 9.07
C ILE A 54 -5.76 9.95 9.73
N GLU A 55 -5.78 9.72 11.05
CA GLU A 55 -4.62 9.18 11.77
C GLU A 55 -4.33 7.73 11.37
N LEU A 56 -5.36 6.94 11.06
CA LEU A 56 -5.22 5.58 10.55
C LEU A 56 -4.62 5.54 9.14
N GLU A 57 -5.03 6.45 8.25
CA GLU A 57 -4.43 6.59 6.92
C GLU A 57 -2.95 7.00 7.03
N ALA A 58 -2.63 7.98 7.88
CA ALA A 58 -1.25 8.39 8.14
C ALA A 58 -0.40 7.24 8.71
N LEU A 59 -0.97 6.44 9.62
CA LEU A 59 -0.33 5.25 10.17
C LEU A 59 -0.07 4.21 9.07
N ALA A 60 -1.00 3.98 8.14
CA ALA A 60 -0.83 3.06 7.02
C ALA A 60 0.34 3.46 6.12
N ILE A 61 0.42 4.75 5.76
CA ILE A 61 1.53 5.33 4.98
C ILE A 61 2.86 5.13 5.72
N TRP A 62 2.96 5.63 6.95
CA TRP A 62 4.20 5.56 7.73
C TRP A 62 4.67 4.12 7.94
N TRP A 63 3.77 3.21 8.32
CA TRP A 63 4.11 1.81 8.57
C TRP A 63 4.58 1.10 7.30
N SER A 64 3.91 1.34 6.16
CA SER A 64 4.27 0.70 4.89
C SER A 64 5.67 1.07 4.42
N ILE A 65 6.07 2.34 4.57
CA ILE A 65 7.36 2.88 4.13
C ILE A 65 8.49 2.53 5.11
N THR A 66 8.24 2.64 6.41
CA THR A 66 9.33 2.60 7.41
C THR A 66 9.52 1.23 8.07
N GLN A 67 8.53 0.34 7.99
CA GLN A 67 8.55 -0.95 8.68
C GLN A 67 8.38 -2.12 7.74
N LYS A 68 7.43 -2.03 6.78
CA LYS A 68 7.00 -3.22 6.04
C LYS A 68 7.77 -3.50 4.75
N PHE A 69 8.03 -2.48 3.93
CA PHE A 69 8.69 -2.62 2.62
C PHE A 69 10.13 -2.06 2.60
N ARG A 70 10.87 -2.22 3.70
CA ARG A 70 12.31 -1.92 3.76
C ARG A 70 13.14 -2.92 2.98
#